data_AF-A0A9X1UJS4-F1
#
_entry.id   AF-A0A9X1UJS4-F1
#
_cell.length_a   1.000
_cell.length_b   1.000
_cell.length_c   1.000
_cell.angle_alpha   90.00
_cell.angle_beta   90.00
_cell.angle_gamma   90.00
#
_symmetry.space_group_name_H-M   'P 1'
#
loop_
_entity.id
_entity.type
_entity.pdbx_description
1 polymer ?
#
loop_
_entity_poly.entity_id
_entity_poly.type
_entity_poly.pdbx_seq_one_letter_code
_entity_poly.pdbx_strand_id
1 'polypeptide(L)'
;MQSTLELLDAPGALDAAPFDTTDKTVGQVVDQICRKLRRTELEPEWVVAANFMDDANEARYGSKGDSPWPQSGGRRDRLCLSISIGNSEGWLVQIDHVRFVDESGGHWLNQPLVRIKVLGRSQAWAIAALVSRLLDID
;
A
#
# COMPACT_ATOMS: atom_id res chain seq x y z
N MET A 1 -21.93 -13.10 -14.73
CA MET A 1 -21.28 -12.76 -13.46
C MET A 1 -20.03 -13.58 -13.37
N GLN A 2 -18.88 -12.98 -13.71
CA GLN A 2 -17.58 -13.63 -13.60
C GLN A 2 -17.22 -13.73 -12.11
N SER A 3 -16.82 -14.92 -11.66
CA SER A 3 -16.65 -15.21 -10.24
C SER A 3 -15.42 -14.48 -9.71
N THR A 4 -15.49 -13.90 -8.51
CA THR A 4 -14.38 -13.19 -7.82
C THR A 4 -13.08 -14.00 -7.74
N LEU A 5 -13.16 -15.34 -7.87
CA LEU A 5 -12.01 -16.23 -7.94
C LEU A 5 -11.26 -16.15 -9.28
N GLU A 6 -11.94 -15.94 -10.40
CA GLU A 6 -11.28 -15.84 -11.73
C GLU A 6 -10.43 -14.58 -11.87
N LEU A 7 -10.75 -13.51 -11.14
CA LEU A 7 -9.97 -12.28 -11.16
C LEU A 7 -8.63 -12.42 -10.39
N LEU A 8 -8.56 -13.36 -9.44
CA LEU A 8 -7.33 -13.69 -8.71
C LEU A 8 -6.41 -14.60 -9.54
N ASP A 9 -6.96 -15.35 -10.51
CA ASP A 9 -6.27 -16.26 -11.42
C ASP A 9 -5.93 -15.62 -12.79
N ALA A 10 -6.06 -14.30 -12.93
CA ALA A 10 -5.69 -13.62 -14.18
C ALA A 10 -4.19 -13.84 -14.46
N PRO A 11 -3.81 -14.53 -15.56
CA PRO A 11 -2.47 -15.08 -15.76
C PRO A 11 -1.34 -14.03 -15.88
N GLY A 12 -1.68 -12.74 -16.01
CA GLY A 12 -0.72 -11.64 -16.02
C GLY A 12 -0.43 -10.99 -14.65
N ALA A 13 -1.25 -11.27 -13.63
CA ALA A 13 -1.06 -10.73 -12.28
C ALA A 13 -0.02 -11.53 -11.47
N LEU A 14 0.24 -12.78 -11.86
CA LEU A 14 1.09 -13.71 -11.13
C LEU A 14 2.59 -13.54 -11.42
N ASP A 15 3.00 -12.87 -12.50
CA ASP A 15 4.40 -12.87 -12.97
C ASP A 15 5.12 -11.51 -12.84
N ALA A 16 4.56 -10.60 -12.03
CA ALA A 16 5.21 -9.32 -11.78
C ALA A 16 6.31 -9.48 -10.72
N ALA A 17 7.57 -9.28 -11.12
CA ALA A 17 8.66 -9.12 -10.17
C ALA A 17 8.32 -7.98 -9.17
N PRO A 18 8.66 -8.14 -7.88
CA PRO A 18 8.51 -7.08 -6.89
C PRO A 18 9.20 -5.79 -7.34
N PHE A 19 8.67 -4.65 -6.90
CA PHE A 19 9.33 -3.37 -7.10
C PHE A 19 10.64 -3.36 -6.33
N ASP A 20 11.71 -2.98 -7.01
CA ASP A 20 12.87 -2.46 -6.30
C ASP A 20 12.46 -1.13 -5.67
N THR A 21 12.48 -1.04 -4.34
CA THR A 21 12.15 0.17 -3.58
C THR A 21 13.37 0.83 -2.95
N THR A 22 14.56 0.33 -3.26
CA THR A 22 15.84 0.88 -2.80
C THR A 22 16.01 2.32 -3.27
N ASP A 23 16.38 3.22 -2.37
CA ASP A 23 16.60 4.64 -2.62
C ASP A 23 15.40 5.40 -3.23
N LYS A 24 14.19 4.86 -3.09
CA LYS A 24 12.96 5.51 -3.57
C LYS A 24 12.32 6.35 -2.48
N THR A 25 11.56 7.37 -2.90
CA THR A 25 10.65 8.08 -1.99
C THR A 25 9.27 7.42 -1.97
N VAL A 26 8.45 7.77 -0.98
CA VAL A 26 7.04 7.35 -0.90
C VAL A 26 6.28 7.72 -2.18
N GLY A 27 6.43 8.95 -2.67
CA GLY A 27 5.79 9.42 -3.90
C GLY A 27 6.20 8.60 -5.13
N GLN A 28 7.48 8.23 -5.25
CA GLN A 28 7.96 7.41 -6.36
C GLN A 28 7.40 5.98 -6.33
N VAL A 29 7.16 5.42 -5.15
CA VAL A 29 6.51 4.10 -5.00
C VAL A 29 5.01 4.22 -5.28
N VAL A 30 4.34 5.27 -4.80
CA VAL A 30 2.95 5.60 -5.15
C VAL A 30 2.75 5.67 -6.67
N ASP A 31 3.64 6.37 -7.37
CA ASP A 31 3.59 6.49 -8.83
C ASP A 31 3.81 5.16 -9.56
N GLN A 32 4.61 4.26 -8.99
CA GLN A 32 4.80 2.91 -9.55
C GLN A 32 3.55 2.06 -9.36
N ILE A 33 2.95 2.07 -8.16
CA ILE A 33 1.68 1.39 -7.88
C ILE A 33 0.60 1.91 -8.82
N CYS A 34 0.43 3.23 -8.92
CA CYS A 34 -0.57 3.86 -9.78
C CYS A 34 -0.39 3.45 -11.26
N ARG A 35 0.83 3.54 -11.79
CA ARG A 35 1.13 3.13 -13.18
C ARG A 35 0.89 1.64 -13.42
N LYS A 36 1.20 0.78 -12.45
CA LYS A 36 0.99 -0.66 -12.57
C LYS A 36 -0.50 -0.98 -12.56
N LEU A 37 -1.27 -0.42 -11.62
CA LEU A 37 -2.72 -0.63 -11.53
C LEU A 37 -3.48 -0.14 -12.77
N ARG A 38 -3.12 1.03 -13.31
CA ARG A 38 -3.72 1.55 -14.56
C ARG A 38 -3.44 0.73 -15.82
N ARG A 39 -2.45 -0.17 -15.78
CA ARG A 39 -2.16 -1.12 -16.87
C ARG A 39 -2.89 -2.45 -16.70
N THR A 40 -3.73 -2.55 -15.68
CA THR A 40 -4.59 -3.71 -15.40
C THR A 40 -6.05 -3.28 -15.46
N GLU A 41 -6.97 -4.23 -15.33
CA GLU A 41 -8.40 -3.94 -15.17
C GLU A 41 -8.76 -3.50 -13.73
N LEU A 42 -7.77 -3.28 -12.86
CA LEU A 42 -7.92 -2.89 -11.46
C LEU A 42 -7.69 -1.39 -11.24
N GLU A 43 -8.21 -0.53 -12.12
CA GLU A 43 -8.02 0.93 -11.97
C GLU A 43 -8.74 1.45 -10.70
N PRO A 44 -8.00 2.05 -9.74
CA PRO A 44 -8.60 2.64 -8.56
C PRO A 44 -9.15 4.03 -8.84
N GLU A 45 -10.01 4.52 -7.95
CA GLU A 45 -10.46 5.93 -7.98
C GLU A 45 -9.25 6.87 -7.81
N TRP A 46 -8.34 6.53 -6.90
CA TRP A 46 -7.07 7.20 -6.71
C TRP A 46 -6.05 6.34 -5.94
N VAL A 47 -4.78 6.67 -6.12
CA VAL A 47 -3.62 6.16 -5.36
C VAL A 47 -2.83 7.39 -4.90
N VAL A 48 -2.62 7.54 -3.60
CA VAL A 48 -1.90 8.69 -3.04
C VAL A 48 -1.01 8.29 -1.86
N ALA A 49 -0.02 9.11 -1.54
CA ALA A 49 0.66 9.03 -0.26
C ALA A 49 -0.34 9.27 0.88
N ALA A 50 -0.14 8.62 2.02
CA ALA A 50 -1.01 8.85 3.18
C ALA A 50 -0.99 10.32 3.62
N ASN A 51 0.17 10.96 3.58
CA ASN A 51 0.31 12.39 3.81
C ASN A 51 0.31 13.19 2.50
N PHE A 52 -0.78 13.08 1.72
CA PHE A 52 -0.90 13.74 0.41
C PHE A 52 -0.90 15.29 0.49
N MET A 53 -1.19 15.84 1.67
CA MET A 53 -1.15 17.29 1.94
C MET A 53 0.25 17.78 2.32
N ASP A 54 1.23 16.88 2.41
CA ASP A 54 2.61 17.20 2.80
C ASP A 54 2.73 17.89 4.17
N ASP A 55 1.86 17.50 5.12
CA ASP A 55 1.83 18.06 6.47
C ASP A 55 3.13 17.74 7.22
N ALA A 56 3.66 18.71 7.97
CA ALA A 56 4.90 18.51 8.74
C ALA A 56 4.76 17.47 9.87
N ASN A 57 3.54 17.18 10.33
CA ASN A 57 3.28 16.21 11.38
C ASN A 57 3.14 14.78 10.82
N GLU A 58 4.26 14.22 10.36
CA GLU A 58 4.29 12.87 9.77
C GLU A 58 3.82 11.77 10.72
N ALA A 59 4.07 11.92 12.03
CA ALA A 59 3.62 10.97 13.04
C ALA A 59 2.09 10.84 13.08
N ARG A 60 1.37 11.91 12.71
CA ARG A 60 -0.10 11.92 12.66
C ARG A 60 -0.65 11.55 11.27
N TYR A 61 -0.02 12.06 10.22
CA TYR A 61 -0.60 12.01 8.86
C TYR A 61 0.01 10.96 7.95
N GLY A 62 1.13 10.36 8.33
CA GLY A 62 1.89 9.46 7.47
C GLY A 62 3.15 10.12 6.91
N SER A 63 3.98 9.33 6.24
CA SER A 63 5.19 9.84 5.62
C SER A 63 4.85 10.73 4.43
N LYS A 64 5.57 11.84 4.29
CA LYS A 64 5.49 12.75 3.14
C LYS A 64 5.88 12.04 1.85
N GLY A 65 5.50 12.61 0.71
CA GLY A 65 5.81 12.05 -0.61
C GLY A 65 7.31 12.06 -0.95
N ASP A 66 8.08 12.99 -0.38
CA ASP A 66 9.53 13.10 -0.55
C ASP A 66 10.32 12.29 0.49
N SER A 67 9.68 11.83 1.56
CA SER A 67 10.29 10.96 2.56
C SER A 67 10.75 9.63 1.94
N PRO A 68 11.91 9.09 2.37
CA PRO A 68 12.40 7.81 1.89
C PRO A 68 11.41 6.67 2.14
N TRP A 69 11.31 5.76 1.19
CA TRP A 69 10.58 4.51 1.37
C TRP A 69 11.32 3.65 2.41
N PRO A 70 10.62 3.13 3.43
CA PRO A 70 11.27 2.36 4.48
C PRO A 70 11.80 1.04 3.92
N GLN A 71 13.05 0.75 4.25
CA GLN A 71 13.66 -0.55 3.96
C GLN A 71 13.28 -1.51 5.09
N SER A 72 12.15 -2.20 4.93
CA SER A 72 11.70 -3.21 5.88
C SER A 72 12.48 -4.51 5.71
N GLY A 73 12.93 -5.11 6.82
CA GLY A 73 13.87 -6.24 6.78
C GLY A 73 13.55 -7.39 7.73
N GLY A 74 12.40 -7.38 8.43
CA GLY A 74 12.04 -8.52 9.27
C GLY A 74 10.78 -8.36 10.11
N ARG A 75 10.49 -9.35 10.97
CA ARG A 75 9.23 -9.39 11.73
C ARG A 75 8.97 -8.15 12.61
N ARG A 76 10.01 -7.48 13.10
CA ARG A 76 9.90 -6.26 13.92
C ARG A 76 9.98 -4.95 13.13
N ASP A 77 10.17 -5.03 11.82
CA ASP A 77 10.24 -3.90 10.91
C ASP A 77 9.73 -4.35 9.54
N ARG A 78 8.44 -4.13 9.30
CA ARG A 78 7.70 -4.71 8.17
C ARG A 78 6.73 -3.72 7.56
N LEU A 79 6.46 -3.92 6.28
CA LEU A 79 5.27 -3.36 5.65
C LEU A 79 4.05 -4.18 6.05
N CYS A 80 2.91 -3.52 6.15
CA CYS A 80 1.62 -4.15 6.42
C CYS A 80 0.59 -3.59 5.45
N LEU A 81 -0.35 -4.43 5.04
CA LEU A 81 -1.46 -4.04 4.19
C LEU A 81 -2.77 -4.28 4.93
N SER A 82 -3.67 -3.30 4.90
CA SER A 82 -5.00 -3.42 5.47
C SER A 82 -6.08 -2.98 4.47
N ILE A 83 -7.27 -3.55 4.62
CA ILE A 83 -8.45 -3.17 3.88
C ILE A 83 -9.48 -2.66 4.87
N SER A 84 -10.03 -1.47 4.62
CA SER A 84 -11.07 -0.86 5.44
C SER A 84 -12.18 -0.25 4.58
N ILE A 85 -13.31 0.07 5.21
CA ILE A 85 -14.36 0.87 4.59
C ILE A 85 -14.05 2.33 4.91
N GLY A 86 -14.01 3.19 3.89
CA GLY A 86 -13.73 4.61 4.07
C GLY A 86 -14.92 5.39 4.64
N ASN A 87 -14.69 6.67 4.97
CA ASN A 87 -15.75 7.58 5.43
C ASN A 87 -16.75 8.00 4.33
N SER A 88 -16.45 7.67 3.07
CA SER A 88 -17.31 7.88 1.91
C SER A 88 -17.50 6.55 1.20
N GLU A 89 -18.58 6.39 0.44
CA GLU A 89 -18.86 5.19 -0.35
C GLU A 89 -17.56 4.66 -1.00
N GLY A 90 -17.18 3.43 -0.64
CA GLY A 90 -15.96 2.78 -1.12
C GLY A 90 -15.13 2.08 -0.05
N TRP A 91 -14.05 1.48 -0.52
CA TRP A 91 -13.07 0.72 0.24
C TRP A 91 -11.70 1.38 0.12
N LEU A 92 -10.89 1.25 1.16
CA LEU A 92 -9.53 1.73 1.23
C LEU A 92 -8.58 0.56 1.42
N VAL A 93 -7.60 0.43 0.52
CA VAL A 93 -6.41 -0.39 0.73
C VAL A 93 -5.32 0.54 1.24
N GLN A 94 -4.80 0.27 2.43
CA GLN A 94 -3.77 1.06 3.08
C GLN A 94 -2.49 0.23 3.25
N ILE A 95 -1.35 0.85 2.94
CA ILE A 95 -0.03 0.30 3.20
C ILE A 95 0.61 1.12 4.31
N ASP A 96 1.10 0.43 5.32
CA ASP A 96 1.69 0.99 6.51
C ASP A 96 3.09 0.41 6.77
N HIS A 97 3.99 1.21 7.33
CA HIS A 97 5.25 0.74 7.91
C HIS A 97 5.09 0.53 9.40
N VAL A 98 5.20 -0.72 9.83
CA VAL A 98 5.04 -1.13 11.22
C VAL A 98 6.39 -1.56 11.77
N ARG A 99 6.90 -0.82 12.75
CA ARG A 99 8.18 -1.11 13.40
C ARG A 99 8.06 -1.14 14.92
N PHE A 100 8.82 -2.03 15.54
CA PHE A 100 8.96 -2.07 16.99
C PHE A 100 10.11 -1.15 17.42
N VAL A 101 9.83 -0.25 18.35
CA VAL A 101 10.82 0.63 18.97
C VAL A 101 11.10 0.11 20.37
N ASP A 102 12.34 -0.29 20.63
CA ASP A 102 12.78 -0.90 21.89
C ASP A 102 13.18 0.15 22.95
N GLU A 103 12.46 1.26 22.98
CA GLU A 103 12.67 2.36 23.92
C GLU A 103 11.53 2.39 24.94
N SER A 104 11.85 2.74 26.19
CA SER A 104 10.87 3.00 27.25
C SER A 104 9.85 1.87 27.46
N GLY A 105 10.31 0.62 27.49
CA GLY A 105 9.45 -0.56 27.70
C GLY A 105 8.87 -1.16 26.41
N GLY A 106 9.24 -0.64 25.25
CA GLY A 106 8.95 -1.25 23.97
C GLY A 106 7.54 -0.96 23.46
N HIS A 107 7.42 -0.42 22.26
CA HIS A 107 6.12 -0.16 21.64
C HIS A 107 6.17 -0.32 20.11
N TRP A 108 5.02 -0.54 19.51
CA TRP A 108 4.88 -0.59 18.05
C TRP A 108 4.52 0.81 17.53
N LEU A 109 5.26 1.27 16.52
CA LEU A 109 4.90 2.42 15.72
C LEU A 109 4.25 1.95 14.43
N ASN A 110 3.20 2.66 14.03
CA ASN A 110 2.52 2.48 12.78
C ASN A 110 2.63 3.78 11.97
N GLN A 111 3.26 3.73 10.80
CA GLN A 111 3.51 4.88 9.95
C GLN A 111 2.80 4.69 8.60
N PRO A 112 1.67 5.38 8.35
CA PRO A 112 0.97 5.28 7.08
C PRO A 112 1.82 5.77 5.90
N LEU A 113 1.83 5.00 4.81
CA LEU A 113 2.61 5.30 3.60
C LEU A 113 1.72 5.60 2.39
N VAL A 114 0.78 4.71 2.08
CA VAL A 114 0.00 4.75 0.84
C VAL A 114 -1.47 4.48 1.13
N ARG A 115 -2.35 5.19 0.43
CA ARG A 115 -3.79 4.92 0.41
C ARG A 115 -4.27 4.76 -1.03
N ILE A 116 -5.08 3.73 -1.23
CA ILE A 116 -5.70 3.40 -2.52
C ILE A 116 -7.20 3.29 -2.30
N LYS A 117 -7.98 4.09 -3.03
CA LYS A 117 -9.44 4.03 -2.95
C LYS A 117 -10.05 3.30 -4.13
N VAL A 118 -11.01 2.45 -3.82
CA VAL A 118 -11.83 1.72 -4.80
C VAL A 118 -13.29 1.72 -4.40
N LEU A 119 -14.19 1.45 -5.35
CA LEU A 119 -15.63 1.44 -5.10
C LEU A 119 -16.16 0.07 -4.69
N GLY A 120 -15.46 -1.01 -5.08
CA GLY A 120 -15.92 -2.39 -4.87
C GLY A 120 -15.09 -3.19 -3.87
N ARG A 121 -15.76 -4.00 -3.05
CA ARG A 121 -15.10 -4.94 -2.10
C ARG A 121 -14.17 -5.91 -2.82
N SER A 122 -14.64 -6.57 -3.87
CA SER A 122 -13.84 -7.55 -4.61
C SER A 122 -12.63 -6.90 -5.26
N GLN A 123 -12.77 -5.68 -5.78
CA GLN A 123 -11.67 -4.90 -6.32
C GLN A 123 -10.64 -4.56 -5.25
N ALA A 124 -11.07 -4.19 -4.04
CA ALA A 124 -10.16 -3.92 -2.91
C ALA A 124 -9.29 -5.13 -2.58
N TRP A 125 -9.88 -6.32 -2.55
CA TRP A 125 -9.15 -7.58 -2.32
C TRP A 125 -8.19 -7.91 -3.47
N ALA A 126 -8.60 -7.71 -4.72
CA ALA A 126 -7.72 -7.92 -5.88
C ALA A 126 -6.53 -6.95 -5.91
N ILE A 127 -6.76 -5.66 -5.63
CA ILE A 127 -5.69 -4.67 -5.49
C ILE A 127 -4.79 -5.02 -4.32
N ALA A 128 -5.34 -5.39 -3.16
CA ALA A 128 -4.57 -5.80 -2.00
C ALA A 128 -3.62 -6.96 -2.33
N ALA A 129 -4.13 -8.01 -2.97
CA ALA A 129 -3.32 -9.17 -3.37
C ALA A 129 -2.20 -8.78 -4.35
N LEU A 130 -2.51 -7.97 -5.37
CA LEU A 130 -1.51 -7.51 -6.33
C LEU A 130 -0.45 -6.62 -5.67
N VAL A 131 -0.86 -5.65 -4.85
CA VAL A 131 0.04 -4.73 -4.15
C VAL A 131 0.92 -5.46 -3.13
N SER A 132 0.38 -6.46 -2.43
CA SER A 132 1.15 -7.33 -1.54
C SER A 132 2.33 -7.96 -2.29
N ARG A 133 2.08 -8.52 -3.48
CA ARG A 133 3.13 -9.11 -4.32
C ARG A 133 4.11 -8.08 -4.86
N LEU A 134 3.62 -6.92 -5.31
CA LEU A 134 4.47 -5.86 -5.86
C LEU A 134 5.43 -5.28 -4.82
N LEU A 135 5.07 -5.32 -3.53
CA LEU A 135 5.87 -4.77 -2.44
C LEU A 135 6.50 -5.87 -1.56
N ASP A 136 6.39 -7.13 -1.95
CA ASP A 136 6.89 -8.29 -1.20
C ASP A 136 6.42 -8.30 0.28
N ILE A 137 5.11 -8.09 0.47
CA ILE A 137 4.44 -8.11 1.77
C ILE A 137 3.86 -9.51 1.98
N ASP A 138 4.36 -10.20 3.01
CA ASP A 138 3.92 -11.52 3.51
C ASP A 138 2.78 -11.44 4.54
#